data_AF-A0A7S4S4V5-F1
#
_entry.id   AF-A0A7S4S4V5-F1
#
_cell.length_a   1.000
_cell.length_b   1.000
_cell.length_c   1.000
_cell.angle_alpha   90.00
_cell.angle_beta   90.00
_cell.angle_gamma   90.00
#
_symmetry.space_group_name_H-M   'P 1'
#
loop_
_entity.id
_entity.type
_entity.pdbx_description
1 polymer ?
#
loop_
_entity_poly.entity_id
_entity_poly.type
_entity_poly.pdbx_seq_one_letter_code
_entity_poly.pdbx_strand_id
1 'polypeptide(L)'
;RIQILKLLLGKGKTALIKYAGKILVKEGRYFTAGKFDQLGQAEPFSTIFDAFNGYFRTVMQSGKEIISNTKASLLRSIGSEVGVLANIFPCLYEMIGTPVTDPAQVDLPESQNRLKYLFGLMIRAIATPSQPLFLFLDDLQWADVSSLEIIELLASDVQNKSALMIIGCYRSNEVEGNHV
;
A
#
# COMPACT_ATOMS: atom_id res chain seq x y z
N ARG A 1 5.61 -1.25 -11.21
CA ARG A 1 6.08 -2.57 -11.72
C ARG A 1 5.78 -3.64 -10.66
N ILE A 2 5.32 -4.84 -11.03
CA ILE A 2 5.18 -5.98 -10.10
C ILE A 2 6.33 -6.97 -10.33
N GLN A 3 6.90 -7.48 -9.24
CA GLN A 3 7.69 -8.72 -9.24
C GLN A 3 7.03 -9.73 -8.30
N ILE A 4 6.86 -10.97 -8.77
CA ILE A 4 6.34 -12.07 -7.94
C ILE A 4 7.50 -12.99 -7.58
N LEU A 5 7.75 -13.16 -6.29
CA LEU A 5 8.72 -14.08 -5.74
C LEU A 5 8.00 -15.38 -5.35
N LYS A 6 8.21 -16.42 -6.14
CA LYS A 6 7.78 -17.78 -5.81
C LYS A 6 8.78 -18.36 -4.81
N LEU A 7 8.37 -18.53 -3.56
CA LEU A 7 9.24 -18.99 -2.48
C LEU A 7 8.65 -20.26 -1.82
N LEU A 8 9.50 -21.24 -1.55
CA LEU A 8 9.13 -22.49 -0.87
C LEU A 8 8.71 -22.21 0.59
N LEU A 9 7.80 -23.04 1.12
CA LEU A 9 7.36 -23.00 2.52
C LEU A 9 8.56 -23.14 3.48
N GLY A 10 8.56 -22.37 4.58
CA GLY A 10 9.55 -22.50 5.66
C GLY A 10 10.94 -21.85 5.42
N LYS A 11 11.25 -21.36 4.22
CA LYS A 11 12.55 -20.72 3.93
C LYS A 11 12.49 -19.20 4.08
N GLY A 12 12.59 -18.69 5.32
CA GLY A 12 13.10 -17.34 5.62
C GLY A 12 12.46 -16.12 4.94
N LYS A 13 11.27 -16.23 4.29
CA LYS A 13 10.67 -15.14 3.50
C LYS A 13 10.50 -13.85 4.30
N THR A 14 9.92 -13.97 5.51
CA THR A 14 9.77 -12.85 6.42
C THR A 14 11.11 -12.25 6.83
N ALA A 15 12.16 -13.07 6.98
CA ALA A 15 13.51 -12.59 7.29
C ALA A 15 14.13 -11.85 6.10
N LEU A 16 13.91 -12.33 4.86
CA LEU A 16 14.36 -11.67 3.64
C LEU A 16 13.65 -10.33 3.43
N ILE A 17 12.32 -10.27 3.60
CA ILE A 17 11.54 -9.03 3.50
C ILE A 17 12.04 -8.01 4.55
N LYS A 18 12.22 -8.45 5.80
CA LYS A 18 12.76 -7.60 6.87
C LYS A 18 14.18 -7.12 6.55
N TYR A 19 15.02 -7.98 5.99
CA TYR A 19 16.40 -7.62 5.63
C TYR A 19 16.43 -6.63 4.45
N ALA A 20 15.65 -6.88 3.40
CA ALA A 20 15.51 -5.97 2.27
C ALA A 20 14.95 -4.62 2.70
N GLY A 21 13.92 -4.61 3.56
CA GLY A 21 13.37 -3.38 4.14
C GLY A 21 14.42 -2.57 4.90
N LYS A 22 15.29 -3.20 5.69
CA LYS A 22 16.40 -2.51 6.36
C LYS A 22 17.39 -1.87 5.39
N ILE A 23 17.73 -2.54 4.30
CA ILE A 23 18.62 -1.98 3.27
C ILE A 23 17.96 -0.78 2.60
N LEU A 24 16.70 -0.91 2.19
CA LEU A 24 15.95 0.16 1.53
C LEU A 24 15.85 1.41 2.42
N VAL A 25 15.51 1.23 3.71
CA VAL A 25 15.46 2.34 4.67
C VAL A 25 16.84 2.99 4.86
N LYS A 26 17.92 2.20 4.89
CA LYS A 26 19.29 2.73 4.98
C LYS A 26 19.67 3.54 3.73
N GLU A 27 19.14 3.18 2.57
CA GLU A 27 19.28 3.93 1.31
C GLU A 27 18.30 5.13 1.21
N GLY A 28 17.54 5.43 2.27
CA GLY A 28 16.57 6.53 2.28
C GLY A 28 15.30 6.27 1.46
N ARG A 29 15.04 5.02 1.09
CA ARG A 29 13.86 4.62 0.30
C ARG A 29 12.70 4.25 1.20
N TYR A 30 11.48 4.52 0.72
CA TYR A 30 10.28 4.13 1.44
C TYR A 30 9.93 2.67 1.20
N PHE A 31 9.61 2.00 2.30
CA PHE A 31 9.26 0.60 2.34
C PHE A 31 8.02 0.42 3.20
N THR A 32 7.10 -0.40 2.73
CA THR A 32 6.02 -0.93 3.55
C THR A 32 5.71 -2.38 3.20
N ALA A 33 5.15 -3.11 4.16
CA ALA A 33 4.83 -4.52 4.00
C ALA A 33 3.45 -4.85 4.60
N GLY A 34 2.70 -5.69 3.89
CA GLY A 34 1.49 -6.35 4.35
C GLY A 34 1.65 -7.86 4.29
N LYS A 35 0.99 -8.58 5.19
CA LYS A 35 0.93 -10.04 5.16
C LYS A 35 -0.53 -10.46 5.23
N PHE A 36 -0.99 -11.17 4.20
CA PHE A 36 -2.31 -11.77 4.21
C PHE A 36 -2.31 -13.02 5.10
N ASP A 37 -3.43 -13.27 5.78
CA ASP A 37 -3.62 -14.45 6.62
C ASP A 37 -4.77 -15.32 6.12
N GLN A 38 -4.70 -16.61 6.45
CA GLN A 38 -5.68 -17.60 6.01
C GLN A 38 -7.05 -17.45 6.68
N LEU A 39 -7.06 -16.87 7.89
CA LEU A 39 -8.29 -16.66 8.64
C LEU A 39 -9.12 -15.52 8.04
N GLY A 40 -8.51 -14.71 7.17
CA GLY A 40 -9.14 -13.61 6.49
C GLY A 40 -9.42 -12.47 7.46
N GLN A 41 -9.12 -11.24 7.05
CA GLN A 41 -9.76 -10.10 7.67
C GLN A 41 -11.17 -9.96 7.07
N ALA A 42 -12.17 -9.71 7.91
CA ALA A 42 -13.55 -9.56 7.47
C ALA A 42 -13.76 -8.34 6.56
N GLU A 43 -12.83 -7.38 6.58
CA GLU A 43 -12.92 -6.13 5.85
C GLU A 43 -12.04 -6.11 4.58
N PRO A 44 -12.60 -5.68 3.43
CA PRO A 44 -11.85 -5.47 2.19
C PRO A 44 -10.63 -4.56 2.36
N PHE A 45 -9.55 -4.84 1.61
CA PHE A 45 -8.33 -4.02 1.54
C PHE A 45 -7.50 -3.88 2.82
N SER A 46 -7.98 -4.43 3.93
CA SER A 46 -7.40 -4.27 5.28
C SER A 46 -5.90 -4.48 5.34
N THR A 47 -5.37 -5.57 4.77
CA THR A 47 -3.93 -5.86 4.75
C THR A 47 -3.12 -4.79 4.01
N ILE A 48 -3.66 -4.25 2.91
CA ILE A 48 -3.01 -3.18 2.16
C ILE A 48 -3.07 -1.89 2.98
N PHE A 49 -4.22 -1.58 3.58
CA PHE A 49 -4.38 -0.37 4.40
C PHE A 49 -3.50 -0.39 5.64
N ASP A 50 -3.35 -1.53 6.30
CA ASP A 50 -2.42 -1.72 7.41
C ASP A 50 -0.97 -1.43 7.00
N ALA A 51 -0.56 -1.87 5.81
CA ALA A 51 0.75 -1.53 5.27
C ALA A 51 0.90 0.00 5.11
N PHE A 52 -0.08 0.69 4.55
CA PHE A 52 0.00 2.15 4.37
C PHE A 52 -0.15 2.94 5.68
N ASN A 53 -0.84 2.40 6.68
CA ASN A 53 -0.78 2.91 8.05
C ASN A 53 0.65 2.86 8.61
N GLY A 54 1.37 1.77 8.36
CA GLY A 54 2.80 1.66 8.67
C GLY A 54 3.63 2.74 7.96
N TYR A 55 3.38 2.98 6.68
CA TYR A 55 4.05 4.04 5.90
C TYR A 55 3.83 5.43 6.52
N PHE A 56 2.58 5.83 6.79
CA PHE A 56 2.29 7.14 7.36
C PHE A 56 2.89 7.32 8.75
N ARG A 57 2.93 6.26 9.56
CA ARG A 57 3.62 6.28 10.86
C ARG A 57 5.11 6.58 10.69
N THR A 58 5.78 5.96 9.72
CA THR A 58 7.20 6.25 9.41
C THR A 58 7.39 7.69 8.96
N VAL A 59 6.50 8.22 8.12
CA VAL A 59 6.54 9.63 7.69
C VAL A 59 6.38 10.58 8.88
N MET A 60 5.44 10.31 9.79
CA MET A 60 5.21 11.13 10.99
C MET A 60 6.37 11.10 11.98
N GLN A 61 7.19 10.04 11.97
CA GLN A 61 8.42 9.93 12.74
C GLN A 61 9.64 10.54 12.03
N SER A 62 9.45 11.05 10.81
CA SER A 62 10.48 11.72 10.03
C SER A 62 10.62 13.20 10.41
N GLY A 63 11.60 13.89 9.83
CA GLY A 63 11.77 15.34 10.06
C GLY A 63 10.60 16.18 9.53
N LYS A 64 10.41 17.37 10.11
CA LYS A 64 9.32 18.31 9.76
C LYS A 64 9.20 18.60 8.26
N GLU A 65 10.33 18.67 7.57
CA GLU A 65 10.39 18.92 6.13
C GLU A 65 9.71 17.79 5.33
N ILE A 66 10.01 16.53 5.67
CA ILE A 66 9.41 15.35 5.02
C ILE A 66 7.90 15.34 5.25
N ILE A 67 7.46 15.59 6.48
CA ILE A 67 6.02 15.64 6.83
C ILE A 67 5.33 16.73 5.99
N SER A 68 5.91 17.93 5.93
CA SER A 68 5.36 19.07 5.17
C SER A 68 5.30 18.79 3.67
N ASN A 69 6.35 18.20 3.09
CA ASN A 69 6.40 17.87 1.67
C ASN A 69 5.39 16.79 1.30
N THR A 70 5.28 15.73 2.11
CA THR A 70 4.29 14.67 1.91
C THR A 70 2.87 15.23 2.01
N LYS A 71 2.59 16.06 3.03
CA LYS A 71 1.30 16.75 3.18
C LYS A 71 0.96 17.57 1.93
N ALA A 72 1.89 18.39 1.46
CA ALA A 72 1.69 19.24 0.29
C ALA A 72 1.45 18.42 -0.98
N SER A 73 2.16 17.30 -1.16
CA SER A 73 1.97 16.40 -2.29
C SER A 73 0.59 15.75 -2.28
N LEU A 74 0.15 15.24 -1.12
CA LEU A 74 -1.16 14.63 -0.95
C LEU A 74 -2.30 15.63 -1.20
N LEU A 75 -2.21 16.83 -0.63
CA LEU A 75 -3.21 17.89 -0.86
C LEU A 75 -3.25 18.33 -2.32
N ARG A 76 -2.11 18.38 -3.02
CA ARG A 76 -2.06 18.73 -4.44
C ARG A 76 -2.66 17.64 -5.33
N SER A 77 -2.39 16.37 -5.02
CA SER A 77 -2.83 15.24 -5.84
C SER A 77 -4.31 14.90 -5.61
N ILE A 78 -4.76 14.97 -4.36
CA ILE A 78 -6.07 14.46 -3.92
C ILE A 78 -7.07 15.60 -3.67
N GLY A 79 -6.59 16.79 -3.31
CA GLY A 79 -7.46 17.94 -3.03
C GLY A 79 -8.28 17.77 -1.76
N SER A 80 -9.52 18.26 -1.79
CA SER A 80 -10.48 18.20 -0.66
C SER A 80 -10.90 16.77 -0.30
N GLU A 81 -10.70 15.82 -1.21
CA GLU A 81 -11.06 14.41 -1.02
C GLU A 81 -10.10 13.65 -0.10
N VAL A 82 -8.98 14.28 0.31
CA VAL A 82 -8.00 13.65 1.22
C VAL A 82 -8.63 13.23 2.55
N GLY A 83 -9.73 13.87 2.95
CA GLY A 83 -10.49 13.54 4.16
C GLY A 83 -11.02 12.10 4.16
N VAL A 84 -11.39 11.57 2.99
CA VAL A 84 -11.87 10.18 2.86
C VAL A 84 -10.77 9.19 3.25
N LEU A 85 -9.52 9.45 2.84
CA LEU A 85 -8.37 8.62 3.23
C LEU A 85 -7.94 8.88 4.68
N ALA A 86 -8.06 10.12 5.16
CA ALA A 86 -7.74 10.48 6.54
C ALA A 86 -8.64 9.74 7.55
N ASN A 87 -9.90 9.44 7.20
CA ASN A 87 -10.79 8.63 8.02
C ASN A 87 -10.32 7.17 8.17
N ILE A 88 -9.47 6.69 7.25
CA ILE A 88 -8.94 5.32 7.22
C ILE A 88 -7.54 5.26 7.86
N PHE A 89 -6.75 6.31 7.69
CA PHE A 89 -5.35 6.36 8.13
C PHE A 89 -5.14 7.39 9.25
N PRO A 90 -5.05 6.97 10.53
CA PRO A 90 -4.94 7.90 11.66
C PRO A 90 -3.73 8.86 11.56
N CYS A 91 -2.57 8.35 11.14
CA CYS A 91 -1.38 9.20 10.96
C CYS A 91 -1.52 10.20 9.80
N LEU A 92 -2.35 9.89 8.79
CA LEU A 92 -2.68 10.86 7.74
C LEU A 92 -3.62 11.94 8.29
N TYR A 93 -4.60 11.57 9.11
CA TYR A 93 -5.47 12.53 9.79
C TYR A 93 -4.66 13.52 10.63
N GLU A 94 -3.70 13.04 11.43
CA GLU A 94 -2.80 13.89 12.20
C GLU A 94 -1.95 14.82 11.32
N MET A 95 -1.47 14.32 10.19
CA MET A 95 -0.65 15.10 9.24
C MET A 95 -1.46 16.21 8.56
N ILE A 96 -2.67 15.90 8.08
CA ILE A 96 -3.53 16.82 7.35
C ILE A 96 -4.18 17.82 8.31
N GLY A 97 -4.57 17.37 9.50
CA GLY A 97 -5.44 18.09 10.42
C GLY A 97 -6.91 17.82 10.10
N THR A 98 -7.81 18.55 10.76
CA THR A 98 -9.27 18.40 10.58
C THR A 98 -9.63 18.47 9.09
N PRO A 99 -10.17 17.39 8.49
CA PRO A 99 -10.61 17.40 7.11
C PRO A 99 -11.72 18.43 6.92
N VAL A 100 -11.69 19.16 5.81
CA VAL A 100 -12.70 20.19 5.47
C VAL A 100 -14.06 19.56 5.12
N THR A 101 -14.14 18.23 5.01
CA THR A 101 -15.31 17.50 4.50
C THR A 101 -15.86 16.55 5.56
N ASP A 102 -17.17 16.61 5.79
CA ASP A 102 -17.93 15.79 6.75
C ASP A 102 -17.88 14.29 6.39
N PRO A 103 -17.43 13.39 7.29
CA PRO A 103 -17.45 11.94 7.10
C PRO A 103 -18.83 11.34 6.81
N ALA A 104 -19.92 12.05 7.11
CA ALA A 104 -21.29 11.53 7.03
C ALA A 104 -21.87 11.36 5.60
N GLN A 105 -21.13 11.73 4.55
CA GLN A 105 -21.60 11.60 3.15
C GLN A 105 -21.10 10.35 2.40
N VAL A 106 -20.60 9.33 3.09
CA VAL A 106 -20.10 8.10 2.45
C VAL A 106 -21.24 7.09 2.28
N ASP A 107 -22.03 7.22 1.21
CA ASP A 107 -23.00 6.20 0.79
C ASP A 107 -22.30 4.97 0.17
N LEU A 108 -22.79 3.78 0.52
CA LEU A 108 -22.02 2.53 0.48
C LEU A 108 -21.84 1.77 -0.86
N PRO A 109 -22.42 2.14 -2.03
CA PRO A 109 -22.05 1.49 -3.31
C PRO A 109 -21.03 2.26 -4.17
N GLU A 110 -21.03 3.61 -4.15
CA GLU A 110 -20.02 4.44 -4.85
C GLU A 110 -18.68 4.51 -4.09
N SER A 111 -18.65 4.05 -2.85
CA SER A 111 -17.54 4.17 -1.91
C SER A 111 -16.28 3.42 -2.33
N GLN A 112 -16.37 2.18 -2.82
CA GLN A 112 -15.18 1.37 -3.11
C GLN A 112 -14.42 1.83 -4.35
N ASN A 113 -15.11 2.18 -5.44
CA ASN A 113 -14.45 2.68 -6.64
C ASN A 113 -13.83 4.06 -6.41
N ARG A 114 -14.52 4.94 -5.67
CA ARG A 114 -13.98 6.21 -5.19
C ARG A 114 -12.73 5.96 -4.34
N LEU A 115 -12.79 5.03 -3.39
CA LEU A 115 -11.65 4.70 -2.53
C LEU A 115 -10.45 4.17 -3.33
N LYS A 116 -10.67 3.24 -4.27
CA LYS A 116 -9.63 2.74 -5.18
C LYS A 116 -8.98 3.88 -5.98
N TYR A 117 -9.78 4.80 -6.51
CA TYR A 117 -9.30 5.97 -7.25
C TYR A 117 -8.45 6.90 -6.36
N LEU A 118 -8.95 7.26 -5.18
CA LEU A 118 -8.23 8.10 -4.22
C LEU A 118 -6.94 7.44 -3.74
N PHE A 119 -6.97 6.12 -3.54
CA PHE A 119 -5.79 5.35 -3.20
C PHE A 119 -4.74 5.39 -4.32
N GLY A 120 -5.16 5.26 -5.59
CA GLY A 120 -4.27 5.46 -6.73
C GLY A 120 -3.62 6.84 -6.76
N LEU A 121 -4.40 7.91 -6.52
CA LEU A 121 -3.88 9.28 -6.41
C LEU A 121 -2.91 9.45 -5.23
N MET A 122 -3.20 8.81 -4.11
CA MET A 122 -2.32 8.78 -2.93
C MET A 122 -0.98 8.13 -3.29
N ILE A 123 -0.98 6.98 -3.96
CA ILE A 123 0.25 6.31 -4.38
C ILE A 123 1.07 7.21 -5.31
N ARG A 124 0.44 7.84 -6.30
CA ARG A 124 1.12 8.79 -7.20
C ARG A 124 1.74 9.99 -6.45
N ALA A 125 1.11 10.44 -5.37
CA ALA A 125 1.58 11.56 -4.57
C ALA A 125 2.82 11.21 -3.73
N ILE A 126 2.89 9.98 -3.21
CA ILE A 126 3.92 9.56 -2.27
C ILE A 126 5.06 8.74 -2.90
N ALA A 127 4.81 8.14 -4.07
CA ALA A 127 5.79 7.39 -4.83
C ALA A 127 6.29 8.26 -5.98
N THR A 128 7.57 8.65 -5.92
CA THR A 128 8.20 9.43 -7.00
C THR A 128 9.46 8.74 -7.51
N PRO A 129 9.96 9.04 -8.73
CA PRO A 129 11.23 8.49 -9.21
C PRO A 129 12.42 8.82 -8.29
N SER A 130 12.39 10.00 -7.65
CA SER A 130 13.39 10.41 -6.66
C SER A 130 13.23 9.69 -5.32
N GLN A 131 12.03 9.21 -5.01
CA GLN A 131 11.71 8.52 -3.77
C GLN A 131 10.77 7.35 -4.05
N PRO A 132 11.30 6.25 -4.61
CA PRO A 132 10.48 5.11 -4.99
C PRO A 132 9.93 4.40 -3.75
N LEU A 133 8.69 3.95 -3.87
CA LEU A 133 7.98 3.17 -2.86
C LEU A 133 8.08 1.68 -3.16
N PHE A 134 8.45 0.90 -2.16
CA PHE A 134 8.47 -0.55 -2.21
C PHE A 134 7.35 -1.11 -1.34
N LEU A 135 6.40 -1.81 -1.97
CA LEU A 135 5.29 -2.49 -1.30
C LEU A 135 5.53 -4.00 -1.34
N PHE A 136 5.74 -4.61 -0.19
CA PHE A 136 5.88 -6.05 -0.06
C PHE A 136 4.58 -6.68 0.43
N LEU A 137 4.14 -7.74 -0.24
CA LEU A 137 2.91 -8.45 0.09
C LEU A 137 3.23 -9.93 0.26
N ASP A 138 3.06 -10.46 1.48
CA ASP A 138 3.31 -11.87 1.78
C ASP A 138 2.02 -12.68 1.81
N ASP A 139 2.13 -13.97 1.52
CA ASP A 139 1.03 -14.93 1.49
C ASP A 139 -0.15 -14.51 0.58
N LEU A 140 0.14 -14.01 -0.64
CA LEU A 140 -0.85 -13.54 -1.62
C LEU A 140 -1.97 -14.55 -1.96
N GLN A 141 -1.76 -15.85 -1.73
CA GLN A 141 -2.81 -16.86 -1.89
C GLN A 141 -4.05 -16.62 -1.00
N TRP A 142 -3.91 -15.82 0.05
CA TRP A 142 -4.98 -15.48 0.98
C TRP A 142 -5.57 -14.08 0.73
N ALA A 143 -5.16 -13.38 -0.33
CA ALA A 143 -5.70 -12.08 -0.64
C ALA A 143 -7.17 -12.17 -1.08
N ASP A 144 -8.01 -11.27 -0.57
CA ASP A 144 -9.38 -11.10 -1.06
C ASP A 144 -9.40 -10.47 -2.46
N VAL A 145 -10.51 -10.64 -3.17
CA VAL A 145 -10.69 -10.14 -4.55
C VAL A 145 -10.44 -8.63 -4.63
N SER A 146 -10.98 -7.86 -3.70
CA SER A 146 -10.83 -6.41 -3.65
C SER A 146 -9.36 -5.99 -3.49
N SER A 147 -8.61 -6.67 -2.61
CA SER A 147 -7.17 -6.46 -2.48
C SER A 147 -6.42 -6.72 -3.78
N LEU A 148 -6.75 -7.79 -4.50
CA LEU A 148 -6.15 -8.11 -5.80
C LEU A 148 -6.47 -7.03 -6.86
N GLU A 149 -7.70 -6.52 -6.89
CA GLU A 149 -8.09 -5.43 -7.79
C GLU A 149 -7.30 -4.14 -7.53
N ILE A 150 -7.00 -3.80 -6.27
CA ILE A 150 -6.11 -2.67 -5.96
C ILE A 150 -4.69 -2.94 -6.46
N ILE A 151 -4.16 -4.14 -6.22
CA ILE A 151 -2.79 -4.49 -6.67
C ILE A 151 -2.70 -4.36 -8.19
N GLU A 152 -3.69 -4.86 -8.91
CA GLU A 152 -3.78 -4.76 -10.37
C GLU A 152 -3.89 -3.30 -10.85
N LEU A 153 -4.74 -2.49 -10.21
CA LEU A 153 -4.88 -1.06 -10.49
C LEU A 153 -3.53 -0.33 -10.35
N LEU A 154 -2.84 -0.52 -9.23
CA LEU A 154 -1.56 0.14 -8.95
C LEU A 154 -0.45 -0.29 -9.91
N ALA A 155 -0.48 -1.54 -10.33
CA ALA A 155 0.52 -2.11 -11.22
C ALA A 155 0.33 -1.71 -12.69
N SER A 156 -0.93 -1.57 -13.10
CA SER A 156 -1.32 -1.16 -14.45
C SER A 156 -1.17 0.35 -14.66
N ASP A 157 -1.10 1.11 -13.57
CA ASP A 157 -0.88 2.55 -13.61
C ASP A 157 0.50 2.92 -14.19
N VAL A 158 0.48 3.53 -15.38
CA VAL A 158 1.68 3.95 -16.10
C VAL A 158 2.49 4.99 -15.32
N GLN A 159 1.82 5.85 -14.53
CA GLN A 159 2.51 6.88 -13.73
C GLN A 159 3.33 6.26 -12.60
N ASN A 160 2.96 5.06 -12.15
CA ASN A 160 3.66 4.32 -11.10
C ASN A 160 4.85 3.50 -11.61
N LYS A 161 5.05 3.36 -12.93
CA LYS A 161 6.04 2.42 -13.49
C LYS A 161 7.48 2.62 -12.99
N SER A 162 7.88 3.86 -12.73
CA SER A 162 9.24 4.21 -12.29
C SER A 162 9.35 4.49 -10.80
N ALA A 163 8.22 4.50 -10.08
CA ALA A 163 8.14 4.98 -8.70
C ALA A 163 7.58 3.95 -7.72
N LEU A 164 6.86 2.93 -8.20
CA LEU A 164 6.29 1.86 -7.38
C LEU A 164 6.84 0.50 -7.79
N MET A 165 7.39 -0.22 -6.81
CA MET A 165 7.74 -1.63 -6.92
C MET A 165 6.89 -2.44 -5.96
N ILE A 166 6.04 -3.31 -6.50
CA ILE A 166 5.26 -4.26 -5.72
C ILE A 166 5.97 -5.61 -5.77
N ILE A 167 6.24 -6.20 -4.60
CA ILE A 167 6.89 -7.49 -4.46
C ILE A 167 5.92 -8.44 -3.75
N GLY A 168 5.36 -9.36 -4.52
CA GLY A 168 4.39 -10.34 -4.03
C GLY A 168 5.04 -11.69 -3.74
N CYS A 169 4.75 -12.28 -2.59
CA CYS A 169 5.13 -13.66 -2.28
C CYS A 169 3.89 -14.55 -2.29
N TYR A 170 3.97 -15.65 -3.02
CA TYR A 170 2.94 -16.69 -3.07
C TYR A 170 3.58 -18.04 -2.72
N ARG A 171 2.83 -18.93 -2.08
CA ARG A 171 3.29 -20.30 -1.78
C ARG A 171 3.22 -21.15 -3.03
N SER A 172 4.35 -21.66 -3.49
CA SER A 172 4.34 -22.76 -4.44
C SER A 172 3.82 -24.01 -3.74
N ASN A 173 2.51 -24.22 -3.74
CA ASN A 173 2.01 -25.58 -3.65
C ASN A 173 2.48 -26.27 -4.93
N GLU A 174 3.08 -27.45 -4.83
CA GLU A 174 3.38 -28.27 -6.01
C GLU A 174 2.07 -28.53 -6.75
N VAL A 175 1.78 -27.71 -7.76
CA VAL A 175 0.91 -28.11 -8.87
C VAL A 175 1.83 -28.74 -9.90
N GLU A 176 2.46 -29.85 -9.51
CA GLU A 176 2.85 -30.89 -10.46
C GLU A 176 1.81 -32.00 -10.31
N GLY A 177 0.90 -32.09 -11.28
CA GLY A 177 -0.10 -33.15 -11.34
C GLY A 177 -1.41 -32.71 -11.99
N ASN A 178 -1.47 -32.87 -13.31
CA ASN A 178 -2.67 -32.87 -14.16
C ASN A 178 -3.30 -31.52 -14.53
N HIS A 179 -2.65 -30.85 -15.49
CA HIS A 179 -3.39 -30.40 -16.66
C HIS A 179 -3.02 -31.32 -17.83
N VAL A 180 -3.94 -32.23 -18.18
CA VAL A 180 -4.07 -32.78 -19.54
C VAL A 180 -5.00 -31.85 -20.30
#